data_AF-A0A813FHL9-F1
#
_entry.id   AF-A0A813FHL9-F1
#
_cell.length_a   1.000
_cell.length_b   1.000
_cell.length_c   1.000
_cell.angle_alpha   90.00
_cell.angle_beta   90.00
_cell.angle_gamma   90.00
#
_symmetry.space_group_name_H-M   'P 1'
#
loop_
_entity.id
_entity.type
_entity.pdbx_description
1 polymer ?
#
loop_
_entity_poly.entity_id
_entity_poly.type
_entity_poly.pdbx_seq_one_letter_code
_entity_poly.pdbx_strand_id
1 'polypeptide(L)'
;VFFVCFDNLSEGSNRANFEPIAYAKNIVFVEGDVSSEVAVRGAMETHGVDTVMHLAAQTHVDRSFAKPVEFSQANVMGTAVLLKVSRDFGIRRFLHVSTDEVYGENVGGRVFQESDPFLPGNPYSASKAAAECLVHGY
;
A
#
# COMPACT_ATOMS: atom_id res chain seq x y z
N VAL A 1 -12.44 17.90 -4.37
CA VAL A 1 -11.36 16.98 -3.95
C VAL A 1 -10.56 16.61 -5.18
N PHE A 2 -9.24 16.77 -5.12
CA PHE A 2 -8.30 16.40 -6.18
C PHE A 2 -7.60 15.09 -5.79
N PHE A 3 -7.42 14.18 -6.74
CA PHE A 3 -6.81 12.86 -6.51
C PHE A 3 -5.50 12.71 -7.29
N VAL A 4 -4.50 12.12 -6.65
CA VAL A 4 -3.27 11.65 -7.29
C VAL A 4 -3.31 10.13 -7.26
N CYS A 5 -3.49 9.50 -8.42
CA CYS A 5 -3.33 8.06 -8.58
C CYS A 5 -1.83 7.79 -8.83
N PHE A 6 -1.14 7.30 -7.79
CA PHE A 6 0.29 7.00 -7.83
C PHE A 6 0.48 5.48 -7.89
N ASP A 7 1.01 4.98 -9.01
CA ASP A 7 1.12 3.55 -9.27
C ASP A 7 2.35 3.25 -10.17
N ASN A 8 3.02 2.13 -9.95
CA ASN A 8 4.21 1.75 -10.73
C ASN A 8 3.89 0.85 -11.93
N LEU A 9 2.60 0.60 -12.21
CA LEU A 9 2.13 -0.30 -13.27
C LEU A 9 2.74 -1.70 -13.19
N SER A 10 3.15 -2.12 -11.98
CA SER A 10 3.69 -3.45 -11.75
C SER A 10 2.61 -4.52 -11.90
N GLU A 11 3.04 -5.77 -11.83
CA GLU A 11 2.17 -6.91 -12.12
C GLU A 11 0.93 -6.93 -11.22
N GLY A 12 -0.26 -7.00 -11.84
CA GLY A 12 -1.56 -6.84 -11.19
C GLY A 12 -2.21 -5.47 -11.42
N SER A 13 -1.45 -4.48 -11.88
CA SER A 13 -1.96 -3.17 -12.31
C SER A 13 -2.39 -3.18 -13.78
N ASN A 14 -3.35 -2.32 -14.14
CA ASN A 14 -3.79 -2.14 -15.52
C ASN A 14 -4.17 -0.67 -15.75
N ARG A 15 -3.39 0.03 -16.59
CA ARG A 15 -3.62 1.43 -16.96
C ARG A 15 -5.03 1.66 -17.54
N ALA A 16 -5.60 0.66 -18.21
CA ALA A 16 -6.95 0.73 -18.77
C ALA A 16 -8.03 0.95 -17.70
N ASN A 17 -7.80 0.57 -16.45
CA ASN A 17 -8.74 0.83 -15.35
C ASN A 17 -8.84 2.34 -15.03
N PHE A 18 -7.82 3.12 -15.37
CA PHE A 18 -7.81 4.58 -15.16
C PHE A 18 -8.39 5.35 -16.35
N GLU A 19 -8.36 4.79 -17.56
CA GLU A 19 -8.80 5.46 -18.79
C GLU A 19 -10.20 6.09 -18.72
N PRO A 20 -11.23 5.43 -18.15
CA PRO A 20 -12.58 6.00 -18.08
C PRO A 20 -12.65 7.32 -17.31
N ILE A 21 -11.69 7.57 -16.41
CA ILE A 21 -11.65 8.76 -15.54
C ILE A 21 -10.49 9.71 -15.86
N ALA A 22 -9.65 9.39 -16.85
CA ALA A 22 -8.45 10.17 -17.18
C ALA A 22 -8.74 11.61 -17.63
N TYR A 23 -9.96 11.86 -18.13
CA TYR A 23 -10.40 13.19 -18.60
C TYR A 23 -10.99 14.07 -17.48
N ALA A 24 -11.18 13.52 -16.27
CA ALA A 24 -11.73 14.28 -15.16
C ALA A 24 -10.71 15.32 -14.68
N LYS A 25 -11.18 16.56 -14.42
CA LYS A 25 -10.30 17.69 -14.05
C LYS A 25 -9.69 17.57 -12.66
N ASN A 26 -10.15 16.62 -11.86
CA ASN A 26 -9.81 16.49 -10.44
C ASN A 26 -9.06 15.19 -10.12
N ILE A 27 -8.43 14.56 -11.12
CA ILE A 27 -7.55 13.41 -10.92
C ILE A 27 -6.36 13.48 -11.88
N VAL A 28 -5.21 13.00 -11.42
CA VAL A 28 -4.01 12.81 -12.25
C VAL A 28 -3.43 11.44 -11.99
N PHE A 29 -2.85 10.82 -13.03
CA PHE A 29 -2.04 9.62 -12.90
C PHE A 29 -0.57 10.01 -12.85
N VAL A 30 0.14 9.53 -11.83
CA VAL A 30 1.59 9.71 -11.67
C VAL A 30 2.20 8.32 -11.60
N GLU A 31 3.03 8.00 -12.59
CA GLU A 31 3.75 6.73 -12.57
C GLU A 31 4.90 6.81 -11.57
N GLY A 32 4.95 5.88 -10.61
CA GLY A 32 6.01 5.85 -9.62
C GLY A 32 5.88 4.72 -8.60
N ASP A 33 7.00 4.36 -8.00
CA ASP A 33 7.10 3.27 -7.03
C ASP A 33 7.09 3.81 -5.59
N VAL A 34 6.25 3.24 -4.74
CA VAL A 34 6.13 3.65 -3.32
C VAL A 34 7.40 3.38 -2.51
N SER A 35 8.27 2.47 -2.97
CA SER A 35 9.58 2.23 -2.37
C SER A 35 10.65 3.25 -2.81
N SER A 36 10.35 4.12 -3.78
CA SER A 36 11.20 5.23 -4.17
C SER A 36 10.83 6.50 -3.41
N GLU A 37 11.63 6.84 -2.40
CA GLU A 37 11.42 8.07 -1.61
C GLU A 37 11.39 9.32 -2.51
N VAL A 38 12.25 9.39 -3.52
CA VAL A 38 12.30 10.52 -4.46
C VAL A 38 11.00 10.66 -5.24
N ALA A 39 10.45 9.55 -5.73
CA ALA A 39 9.19 9.58 -6.49
C ALA A 39 8.00 9.98 -5.61
N VAL A 40 7.93 9.42 -4.39
CA VAL A 40 6.89 9.75 -3.41
C VAL A 40 6.95 11.23 -3.02
N ARG A 41 8.14 11.74 -2.66
CA ARG A 41 8.35 13.16 -2.34
C ARG A 41 7.94 14.06 -3.50
N GLY A 42 8.39 13.73 -4.71
CA GLY A 42 8.07 14.49 -5.92
C GLY A 42 6.56 14.57 -6.18
N ALA A 43 5.84 13.46 -6.04
CA ALA A 43 4.39 13.43 -6.20
C ALA A 43 3.67 14.26 -5.12
N MET A 44 4.07 14.15 -3.86
CA MET A 44 3.47 14.90 -2.76
C MET A 44 3.70 16.41 -2.89
N GLU A 45 4.93 16.82 -3.22
CA GLU A 45 5.30 18.22 -3.40
C GLU A 45 4.61 18.86 -4.61
N THR A 46 4.64 18.18 -5.77
CA THR A 46 4.07 18.69 -7.02
C THR A 46 2.56 18.92 -6.92
N HIS A 47 1.85 18.06 -6.19
CA HIS A 47 0.39 18.06 -6.14
C HIS A 47 -0.20 18.55 -4.80
N GLY A 48 0.64 18.95 -3.85
CA GLY A 48 0.19 19.44 -2.53
C GLY A 48 -0.67 18.41 -1.79
N VAL A 49 -0.22 17.15 -1.74
CA VAL A 49 -0.95 16.06 -1.09
C VAL A 49 -1.08 16.34 0.42
N ASP A 50 -2.29 16.20 0.97
CA ASP A 50 -2.58 16.40 2.41
C ASP A 50 -3.07 15.13 3.13
N THR A 51 -3.40 14.09 2.37
CA THR A 51 -4.02 12.84 2.83
C THR A 51 -3.50 11.70 1.95
N VAL A 52 -3.16 10.56 2.56
CA VAL A 52 -2.69 9.37 1.86
C VAL A 52 -3.66 8.21 2.06
N MET A 53 -4.04 7.56 0.97
CA MET A 53 -4.71 6.26 0.96
C MET A 53 -3.77 5.27 0.28
N HIS A 54 -3.19 4.37 1.06
CA HIS A 54 -2.15 3.45 0.62
C HIS A 54 -2.74 2.08 0.28
N LEU A 55 -2.93 1.84 -1.02
CA LEU A 55 -3.42 0.56 -1.57
C LEU A 55 -2.31 -0.23 -2.29
N ALA A 56 -1.17 0.39 -2.58
CA ALA A 56 -0.13 -0.23 -3.39
C ALA A 56 0.48 -1.42 -2.66
N ALA A 57 0.42 -2.60 -3.28
CA ALA A 57 0.97 -3.83 -2.74
C ALA A 57 1.16 -4.88 -3.84
N GLN A 58 2.10 -5.79 -3.62
CA GLN A 58 2.08 -7.11 -4.26
C GLN A 58 1.12 -8.00 -3.46
N THR A 59 0.16 -8.65 -4.14
CA THR A 59 -1.01 -9.28 -3.49
C THR A 59 -1.17 -10.78 -3.71
N HIS A 60 -0.51 -11.36 -4.71
CA HIS A 60 -0.77 -12.75 -5.10
C HIS A 60 -0.07 -13.76 -4.17
N VAL A 61 -0.84 -14.50 -3.37
CA VAL A 61 -0.34 -15.45 -2.36
C VAL A 61 0.70 -16.44 -2.91
N ASP A 62 0.38 -17.20 -3.97
CA ASP A 62 1.32 -18.21 -4.50
C ASP A 62 2.66 -17.62 -4.95
N ARG A 63 2.62 -16.42 -5.56
CA ARG A 63 3.82 -15.75 -6.05
C ARG A 63 4.67 -15.23 -4.91
N SER A 64 4.08 -14.92 -3.77
CA SER A 64 4.81 -14.47 -2.60
C SER A 64 5.81 -15.53 -2.09
N PHE A 65 5.54 -16.82 -2.32
CA PHE A 65 6.51 -17.89 -2.03
C PHE A 65 7.70 -17.89 -3.00
N ALA A 66 7.46 -17.59 -4.27
CA ALA A 66 8.51 -17.53 -5.28
C ALA A 66 9.35 -16.24 -5.20
N LYS A 67 8.72 -15.12 -4.79
CA LYS A 67 9.30 -13.77 -4.81
C LYS A 67 9.13 -13.01 -3.48
N PRO A 68 9.49 -13.60 -2.33
CA PRO A 68 9.23 -13.00 -1.02
C PRO A 68 9.93 -11.65 -0.80
N VAL A 69 11.09 -11.45 -1.45
CA VAL A 69 11.83 -10.19 -1.41
C VAL A 69 11.10 -9.08 -2.16
N GLU A 70 10.54 -9.36 -3.36
CA GLU A 70 9.76 -8.37 -4.12
C GLU A 70 8.51 -7.93 -3.33
N PHE A 71 7.84 -8.88 -2.66
CA PHE A 71 6.69 -8.58 -1.79
C PHE A 71 7.09 -7.74 -0.59
N SER A 72 8.22 -8.07 0.06
CA SER A 72 8.72 -7.28 1.19
C SER A 72 9.12 -5.86 0.77
N GLN A 73 9.74 -5.71 -0.41
CA GLN A 73 10.12 -4.42 -0.96
C GLN A 73 8.89 -3.54 -1.22
N ALA A 74 7.87 -4.07 -1.89
CA ALA A 74 6.65 -3.31 -2.17
C ALA A 74 5.84 -3.02 -0.90
N ASN A 75 5.55 -4.06 -0.11
CA ASN A 75 4.57 -3.98 0.97
C ASN A 75 5.16 -3.40 2.25
N VAL A 76 6.39 -3.76 2.62
CA VAL A 76 7.03 -3.32 3.88
C VAL A 76 7.85 -2.06 3.62
N MET A 77 8.84 -2.13 2.72
CA MET A 77 9.72 -0.99 2.46
C MET A 77 8.96 0.18 1.83
N GLY A 78 8.05 -0.09 0.89
CA GLY A 78 7.16 0.93 0.32
C GLY A 78 6.29 1.62 1.39
N THR A 79 5.73 0.87 2.33
CA THR A 79 4.98 1.45 3.45
C THR A 79 5.87 2.29 4.36
N ALA A 80 7.08 1.82 4.70
CA ALA A 80 8.03 2.57 5.51
C ALA A 80 8.43 3.91 4.86
N VAL A 81 8.70 3.90 3.54
CA VAL A 81 9.00 5.11 2.77
C VAL A 81 7.80 6.05 2.79
N LEU A 82 6.60 5.56 2.50
CA LEU A 82 5.40 6.37 2.45
C LEU A 82 5.08 7.01 3.82
N LEU A 83 5.23 6.28 4.92
CA LEU A 83 5.08 6.79 6.29
C LEU A 83 6.12 7.86 6.62
N LYS A 84 7.40 7.60 6.34
CA LYS A 84 8.48 8.57 6.54
C LYS A 84 8.21 9.88 5.81
N VAL A 85 7.92 9.81 4.52
CA VAL A 85 7.65 11.01 3.71
C VAL A 85 6.37 11.70 4.18
N SER A 86 5.31 10.94 4.49
CA SER A 86 4.06 11.49 5.01
C SER A 86 4.29 12.31 6.29
N ARG A 87 5.10 11.79 7.22
CA ARG A 87 5.49 12.51 8.43
C ARG A 87 6.26 13.79 8.11
N ASP A 88 7.25 13.70 7.23
CA ASP A 88 8.10 14.85 6.86
C ASP A 88 7.28 15.97 6.16
N PHE A 89 6.18 15.63 5.48
CA PHE A 89 5.24 16.57 4.86
C PHE A 89 4.08 16.99 5.77
N GLY A 90 3.99 16.46 6.99
CA GLY A 90 2.91 16.78 7.94
C GLY A 90 1.54 16.23 7.54
N ILE A 91 1.49 15.14 6.76
CA ILE A 91 0.26 14.43 6.42
C ILE A 91 -0.38 13.90 7.70
N ARG A 92 -1.61 14.32 7.99
CA ARG A 92 -2.32 13.94 9.23
C ARG A 92 -3.25 12.74 9.07
N ARG A 93 -3.58 12.36 7.83
CA ARG A 93 -4.48 11.24 7.52
C ARG A 93 -3.77 10.26 6.62
N PHE A 94 -3.53 9.07 7.14
CA PHE A 94 -2.92 7.95 6.45
C PHE A 94 -3.83 6.74 6.59
N LEU A 95 -4.50 6.35 5.51
CA LEU A 95 -5.33 5.15 5.47
C LEU A 95 -4.50 4.02 4.84
N HIS A 96 -4.07 3.06 5.66
CA HIS A 96 -3.45 1.83 5.17
C HIS A 96 -4.52 0.79 4.86
N VAL A 97 -4.56 0.28 3.64
CA VAL A 97 -5.43 -0.83 3.28
C VAL A 97 -4.67 -2.13 3.53
N SER A 98 -5.10 -2.92 4.51
CA SER A 98 -4.49 -4.22 4.82
C SER A 98 -5.30 -5.40 4.27
N THR A 99 -5.21 -6.57 4.90
CA THR A 99 -5.91 -7.81 4.57
C THR A 99 -6.31 -8.53 5.85
N ASP A 100 -7.39 -9.32 5.82
CA ASP A 100 -7.79 -10.19 6.93
C ASP A 100 -6.80 -11.35 7.13
N GLU A 101 -6.05 -11.74 6.10
CA GLU A 101 -5.03 -12.79 6.19
C GLU A 101 -3.91 -12.51 7.22
N VAL A 102 -3.79 -11.27 7.72
CA VAL A 102 -2.86 -10.97 8.83
C VAL A 102 -3.20 -11.73 10.11
N TYR A 103 -4.46 -12.12 10.29
CA TYR A 103 -4.95 -12.92 11.43
C TYR A 103 -4.86 -14.44 11.19
N GLY A 104 -4.36 -14.86 10.02
CA GLY A 104 -4.22 -16.26 9.63
C GLY A 104 -5.41 -16.81 8.83
N GLU A 105 -5.37 -18.11 8.53
CA GLU A 105 -6.42 -18.76 7.74
C GLU A 105 -7.75 -18.80 8.50
N ASN A 106 -8.84 -18.49 7.78
CA ASN A 106 -10.19 -18.64 8.31
C ASN A 106 -10.64 -20.12 8.25
N VAL A 107 -10.08 -20.93 9.14
CA VAL A 107 -10.49 -22.34 9.29
C VAL A 107 -11.80 -22.39 10.07
N GLY A 108 -12.84 -22.93 9.45
CA GLY A 108 -14.12 -23.24 10.13
C GLY A 108 -15.09 -22.07 10.30
N GLY A 109 -14.92 -20.97 9.55
CA GLY A 109 -15.86 -19.84 9.57
C GLY A 109 -15.72 -18.94 10.81
N ARG A 110 -14.53 -18.89 11.40
CA ARG A 110 -14.19 -17.97 12.48
C ARG A 110 -14.35 -16.53 11.99
N VAL A 111 -14.90 -15.67 12.83
CA VAL A 111 -14.91 -14.22 12.63
C VAL A 111 -13.73 -13.62 13.38
N PHE A 112 -12.86 -12.91 12.68
CA PHE A 112 -11.73 -12.21 13.29
C PHE A 112 -12.18 -10.89 13.94
N GLN A 113 -11.50 -10.51 15.01
CA GLN A 113 -11.65 -9.21 15.69
C GLN A 113 -10.36 -8.39 15.53
N GLU A 114 -10.46 -7.06 15.59
CA GLU A 114 -9.30 -6.17 15.49
C GLU A 114 -8.29 -6.33 16.65
N SER A 115 -8.69 -7.03 17.73
CA SER A 115 -7.82 -7.39 18.84
C SER A 115 -7.17 -8.78 18.71
N ASP A 116 -7.48 -9.54 17.66
CA ASP A 116 -6.85 -10.85 17.43
C ASP A 116 -5.36 -10.68 17.13
N PRO A 117 -4.50 -11.62 17.57
CA PRO A 117 -3.07 -11.55 17.29
C PRO A 117 -2.80 -11.78 15.80
N PHE A 118 -1.75 -11.13 15.29
CA PHE A 118 -1.25 -11.44 13.95
C PHE A 118 -0.68 -12.87 13.90
N LEU A 119 -1.18 -13.65 12.95
CA LEU A 119 -0.81 -15.04 12.69
C LEU A 119 -0.69 -15.30 11.17
N PRO A 120 0.11 -14.51 10.43
CA PRO A 120 0.19 -14.64 8.98
C PRO A 120 0.71 -16.03 8.57
N GLY A 121 0.05 -16.65 7.58
CA GLY A 121 0.34 -18.01 7.12
C GLY A 121 1.23 -18.09 5.87
N ASN A 122 1.53 -16.97 5.22
CA ASN A 122 2.28 -16.93 3.96
C ASN A 122 3.13 -15.63 3.83
N PRO A 123 4.10 -15.55 2.90
CA PRO A 123 4.95 -14.37 2.77
C PRO A 123 4.19 -13.06 2.45
N TYR A 124 3.09 -13.15 1.70
CA TYR A 124 2.21 -12.00 1.43
C TYR A 124 1.58 -11.44 2.73
N SER A 125 0.83 -12.26 3.47
CA SER A 125 0.21 -11.88 4.74
C SER A 125 1.24 -11.44 5.78
N ALA A 126 2.42 -12.06 5.81
CA ALA A 126 3.51 -11.64 6.69
C ALA A 126 4.00 -10.22 6.36
N SER A 127 4.13 -9.89 5.06
CA SER A 127 4.50 -8.55 4.63
C SER A 127 3.42 -7.51 4.94
N LYS A 128 2.13 -7.89 4.92
CA LYS A 128 1.01 -7.02 5.30
C LYS A 128 0.96 -6.77 6.81
N ALA A 129 1.13 -7.81 7.62
CA ALA A 129 1.23 -7.68 9.07
C ALA A 129 2.44 -6.81 9.49
N ALA A 130 3.58 -6.97 8.82
CA ALA A 130 4.74 -6.10 9.04
C ALA A 130 4.44 -4.63 8.70
N ALA A 131 3.71 -4.38 7.60
CA ALA A 131 3.27 -3.04 7.25
C ALA A 131 2.31 -2.44 8.29
N GLU A 132 1.37 -3.22 8.84
CA GLU A 132 0.52 -2.77 9.96
C GLU A 132 1.33 -2.40 11.20
N CYS A 133 2.30 -3.23 11.59
CA CYS A 133 3.20 -2.91 12.71
C CYS A 133 3.93 -1.58 12.50
N LEU A 134 4.37 -1.29 11.27
CA LEU A 134 4.99 0.00 10.93
C LEU A 134 3.99 1.14 11.06
N VAL A 135 2.78 1.00 10.51
CA VAL A 135 1.73 2.03 10.58
C VAL A 135 1.35 2.33 12.03
N HIS A 136 1.22 1.30 12.87
CA HIS A 136 0.92 1.46 14.30
C HIS A 136 2.06 2.09 15.11
N GLY A 137 3.31 1.91 14.67
CA GLY A 137 4.50 2.42 15.37
C GLY A 137 4.91 3.85 15.01
N TYR A 138 4.34 4.44 13.95
CA TYR A 138 4.63 5.80 13.48
C TYR A 138 3.68 6.85 14.06
#